data_AF-A0A2E1XKW8-F1
#
_entry.id   AF-A0A2E1XKW8-F1
#
_cell.length_a   1.000
_cell.length_b   1.000
_cell.length_c   1.000
_cell.angle_alpha   90.00
_cell.angle_beta   90.00
_cell.angle_gamma   90.00
#
_symmetry.space_group_name_H-M   'P 1'
#
loop_
_entity.id
_entity.type
_entity.pdbx_description
1 polymer ?
#
loop_
_entity_poly.entity_id
_entity_poly.type
_entity_poly.pdbx_seq_one_letter_code
_entity_poly.pdbx_strand_id
1 'polypeptide(L)'
;MRPFNKILKSFCLLFSFYTFNAQNFKSVKINSVTQSRNNININYQLNTKWFIKNNVKLYTSKLDENNWQGPLEAISGNYGDRVKKGENTIVWNVMNEREEFKGMWRFGIENSITIKKNIKNLKLTFGLLSLASLGISSYFFNQSENYYNQYQTATTNAAKMRENSQEMMQLGIYSVAAFSLFFSQRTIFAKKIKKIKKHL
;
A
#
# COMPACT_ATOMS: atom_id res chain seq x y z
N MET A 1 18.36 -23.95 -19.59
CA MET A 1 18.17 -22.86 -18.61
C MET A 1 17.40 -21.64 -19.15
N ARG A 2 16.41 -21.78 -20.06
CA ARG A 2 15.63 -20.63 -20.58
C ARG A 2 14.39 -20.16 -19.76
N PRO A 3 13.72 -20.98 -18.91
CA PRO A 3 12.50 -20.52 -18.24
C PRO A 3 12.79 -19.62 -17.01
N PHE A 4 13.92 -19.80 -16.35
CA PHE A 4 14.24 -19.12 -15.08
C PHE A 4 14.51 -17.61 -15.26
N ASN A 5 15.19 -17.22 -16.33
CA ASN A 5 15.43 -15.81 -16.67
C ASN A 5 14.14 -15.03 -16.99
N LYS A 6 13.09 -15.70 -17.49
CA LYS A 6 11.78 -15.08 -17.71
C LYS A 6 11.05 -14.83 -16.39
N ILE A 7 11.10 -15.79 -15.47
CA ILE A 7 10.50 -15.69 -14.13
C ILE A 7 11.19 -14.58 -13.32
N LEU A 8 12.52 -14.48 -13.38
CA LEU A 8 13.30 -13.48 -12.65
C LEU A 8 13.09 -12.05 -13.19
N LYS A 9 13.04 -11.86 -14.52
CA LYS A 9 12.66 -10.57 -15.12
C LYS A 9 11.25 -10.15 -14.73
N SER A 10 10.33 -11.11 -14.65
CA SER A 10 8.96 -10.87 -14.17
C SER A 10 8.94 -10.47 -12.69
N PHE A 11 9.83 -11.03 -11.86
CA PHE A 11 9.98 -10.67 -10.45
C PHE A 11 10.53 -9.24 -10.27
N CYS A 12 11.50 -8.83 -11.10
CA CYS A 12 12.02 -7.46 -11.12
C CYS A 12 11.01 -6.42 -11.66
N LEU A 13 10.19 -6.78 -12.65
CA LEU A 13 9.13 -5.90 -13.17
C LEU A 13 7.97 -5.73 -12.19
N LEU A 14 7.63 -6.76 -11.42
CA LEU A 14 6.70 -6.64 -10.30
C LEU A 14 7.24 -5.71 -9.21
N PHE A 15 8.56 -5.59 -9.06
CA PHE A 15 9.23 -4.77 -8.05
C PHE A 15 9.20 -3.26 -8.34
N SER A 16 9.31 -2.84 -9.61
CA SER A 16 9.27 -1.42 -9.98
C SER A 16 7.90 -0.76 -9.74
N PHE A 17 6.81 -1.54 -9.74
CA PHE A 17 5.47 -1.05 -9.41
C PHE A 17 5.27 -0.72 -7.91
N TYR A 18 6.07 -1.29 -7.00
CA TYR A 18 5.85 -1.13 -5.56
C TYR A 18 6.51 0.11 -4.94
N THR A 19 7.56 0.66 -5.55
CA THR A 19 8.37 1.73 -4.93
C THR A 19 7.79 3.14 -5.11
N PHE A 20 6.80 3.36 -5.98
CA PHE A 20 6.42 4.72 -6.38
C PHE A 20 5.33 5.43 -5.57
N ASN A 21 4.67 4.79 -4.60
CA ASN A 21 3.54 5.42 -3.91
C ASN A 21 3.92 5.87 -2.50
N ALA A 22 4.60 7.02 -2.44
CA ALA A 22 4.94 7.80 -1.25
C ALA A 22 4.31 9.22 -1.23
N GLN A 23 3.13 9.42 -1.82
CA GLN A 23 2.38 10.70 -1.75
C GLN A 23 1.46 10.74 -0.51
N ASN A 24 1.27 11.89 0.12
CA ASN A 24 0.50 12.08 1.37
C ASN A 24 -0.86 11.32 1.39
N PHE A 25 -0.97 10.28 2.23
CA PHE A 25 -2.04 9.25 2.20
C PHE A 25 -3.29 9.56 3.03
N LYS A 26 -3.44 10.80 3.49
CA LYS A 26 -4.56 11.25 4.32
C LYS A 26 -5.20 12.49 3.71
N SER A 27 -5.66 12.36 2.47
CA SER A 27 -6.42 13.43 1.84
C SER A 27 -7.82 12.92 1.55
N VAL A 28 -8.78 13.48 2.28
CA VAL A 28 -10.18 13.49 1.91
C VAL A 28 -10.48 14.93 1.50
N LYS A 29 -11.08 15.12 0.33
CA LYS A 29 -11.36 16.45 -0.21
C LYS A 29 -12.74 16.44 -0.86
N ILE A 30 -13.59 17.39 -0.47
CA ILE A 30 -14.85 17.64 -1.18
C ILE A 30 -14.51 18.29 -2.52
N ASN A 31 -14.97 17.69 -3.61
CA ASN A 31 -14.79 18.18 -4.97
C ASN A 31 -15.95 19.09 -5.37
N SER A 32 -17.18 18.68 -5.06
CA SER A 32 -18.38 19.46 -5.34
C SER A 32 -19.52 19.12 -4.40
N VAL A 33 -20.43 20.08 -4.23
CA VAL A 33 -21.69 19.92 -3.53
C VAL A 33 -22.79 20.37 -4.46
N THR A 34 -23.78 19.52 -4.69
CA THR A 34 -24.93 19.84 -5.57
C THR A 34 -26.22 19.47 -4.86
N GLN A 35 -27.28 20.23 -5.10
CA GLN A 35 -28.59 19.95 -4.53
C GLN A 35 -29.49 19.37 -5.61
N SER A 36 -30.24 18.32 -5.26
CA SER A 36 -31.30 17.74 -6.09
C SER A 36 -32.52 17.47 -5.22
N ARG A 37 -33.57 18.28 -5.40
CA ARG A 37 -34.78 18.26 -4.55
C ARG A 37 -34.39 18.42 -3.06
N ASN A 38 -34.75 17.43 -2.24
CA ASN A 38 -34.49 17.38 -0.80
C ASN A 38 -33.13 16.77 -0.45
N ASN A 39 -32.36 16.36 -1.46
CA ASN A 39 -31.08 15.72 -1.30
C ASN A 39 -29.94 16.67 -1.61
N ILE A 40 -28.88 16.59 -0.82
CA ILE A 40 -27.60 17.22 -1.09
C ILE A 40 -26.61 16.11 -1.43
N ASN A 41 -26.00 16.20 -2.61
CA ASN A 41 -25.00 15.29 -3.10
C ASN A 41 -23.61 15.90 -2.88
N ILE A 42 -22.79 15.26 -2.05
CA ILE A 42 -21.43 15.65 -1.72
C ILE A 42 -20.49 14.69 -2.43
N ASN A 43 -19.83 15.17 -3.49
CA ASN A 43 -18.81 14.41 -4.20
C ASN A 43 -17.44 14.70 -3.60
N TYR A 44 -16.67 13.65 -3.32
CA TYR A 44 -15.38 13.79 -2.67
C TYR A 44 -14.35 12.79 -3.21
N GLN A 45 -13.09 13.17 -3.12
CA GLN A 45 -11.95 12.34 -3.45
C GLN A 45 -11.35 11.76 -2.17
N LEU A 46 -11.21 10.43 -2.13
CA LEU A 46 -10.54 9.72 -1.05
C LEU A 46 -9.20 9.14 -1.51
N ASN A 47 -8.11 9.75 -1.07
CA ASN A 47 -6.75 9.34 -1.41
C ASN A 47 -6.10 8.60 -0.24
N THR A 48 -6.37 7.29 -0.15
CA THR A 48 -5.82 6.40 0.89
C THR A 48 -5.13 5.18 0.28
N LYS A 49 -4.36 4.44 1.09
CA LYS A 49 -3.74 3.17 0.64
C LYS A 49 -4.73 2.01 0.72
N TRP A 50 -4.59 1.05 -0.19
CA TRP A 50 -5.47 -0.12 -0.31
C TRP A 50 -5.61 -0.97 0.96
N PHE A 51 -4.63 -0.93 1.86
CA PHE A 51 -4.63 -1.71 3.11
C PHE A 51 -5.23 -0.97 4.32
N ILE A 52 -5.67 0.28 4.14
CA ILE A 52 -6.28 1.11 5.19
C ILE A 52 -7.80 0.96 5.12
N LYS A 53 -8.46 0.76 6.26
CA LYS A 53 -9.93 0.93 6.34
C LYS A 53 -10.22 2.40 6.61
N ASN A 54 -11.06 2.98 5.78
CA ASN A 54 -11.54 4.34 5.91
C ASN A 54 -12.90 4.32 6.57
N ASN A 55 -13.12 5.25 7.50
CA ASN A 55 -14.41 5.54 8.08
C ASN A 55 -14.71 7.01 7.80
N VAL A 56 -15.62 7.25 6.85
CA VAL A 56 -15.95 8.59 6.36
C VAL A 56 -17.17 9.11 7.09
N LYS A 57 -17.06 10.32 7.65
CA LYS A 57 -18.14 11.03 8.33
C LYS A 57 -18.35 12.39 7.69
N LEU A 58 -19.62 12.82 7.64
CA LEU A 58 -20.03 14.11 7.11
C LEU A 58 -20.53 15.00 8.25
N TYR A 59 -20.15 16.27 8.21
CA TYR A 59 -20.55 17.30 9.16
C TYR A 59 -21.00 18.54 8.40
N THR A 60 -21.82 19.37 9.05
CA THR A 60 -22.33 20.62 8.49
C THR A 60 -22.17 21.75 9.49
N SER A 61 -22.00 22.97 9.01
CA SER A 61 -21.97 24.16 9.83
C SER A 61 -22.62 25.30 9.06
N LYS A 62 -23.48 26.09 9.71
CA LYS A 62 -24.00 27.31 9.08
C LYS A 62 -22.83 28.30 8.90
N LEU A 63 -22.82 29.08 7.83
CA LEU A 63 -21.67 29.95 7.53
C LEU A 63 -21.38 30.95 8.67
N ASP A 64 -22.45 31.45 9.29
CA ASP A 64 -22.39 32.48 10.33
C ASP A 64 -22.21 31.89 11.75
N GLU A 65 -22.25 30.57 11.87
CA GLU A 65 -22.08 29.85 13.12
C GLU A 65 -20.78 29.05 13.05
N ASN A 66 -19.85 29.26 13.98
CA ASN A 66 -18.63 28.46 14.05
C ASN A 66 -18.83 27.09 14.72
N ASN A 67 -20.06 26.61 14.76
CA ASN A 67 -20.42 25.32 15.34
C ASN A 67 -20.57 24.28 14.24
N TRP A 68 -19.74 23.24 14.30
CA TRP A 68 -19.89 22.04 13.48
C TRP A 68 -20.92 21.11 14.09
N GLN A 69 -21.83 20.63 13.28
CA GLN A 69 -22.92 19.71 13.64
C GLN A 69 -22.73 18.39 12.89
N GLY A 70 -22.96 17.29 13.60
CA GLY A 70 -22.85 15.93 13.06
C GLY A 70 -22.15 14.98 14.04
N PRO A 71 -21.76 13.77 13.57
CA PRO A 71 -21.88 13.30 12.19
C PRO A 71 -23.35 13.19 11.74
N LEU A 72 -23.62 13.49 10.47
CA LEU A 72 -24.96 13.30 9.88
C LEU A 72 -25.31 11.80 9.79
N GLU A 73 -26.58 11.47 9.94
CA GLU A 73 -27.10 10.10 10.08
C GLU A 73 -28.04 9.68 8.94
N ALA A 74 -28.92 10.58 8.47
CA ALA A 74 -29.80 10.44 7.31
C ALA A 74 -29.04 10.62 5.98
N ILE A 75 -27.85 10.03 5.91
CA ILE A 75 -26.99 10.00 4.73
C ILE A 75 -27.01 8.60 4.10
N SER A 76 -26.77 8.56 2.80
CA SER A 76 -26.67 7.35 1.99
C SER A 76 -25.49 7.45 1.02
N GLY A 77 -25.16 6.34 0.34
CA GLY A 77 -24.03 6.28 -0.59
C GLY A 77 -22.73 5.85 0.09
N ASN A 78 -21.62 6.52 -0.22
CA ASN A 78 -20.28 6.14 0.22
C ASN A 78 -19.91 6.85 1.53
N TYR A 79 -20.40 6.34 2.67
CA TYR A 79 -20.07 6.84 4.00
C TYR A 79 -19.79 5.69 4.99
N GLY A 80 -19.34 6.02 6.19
CA GLY A 80 -19.09 5.04 7.25
C GLY A 80 -17.91 4.13 6.93
N ASP A 81 -17.97 2.88 7.39
CA ASP A 81 -16.86 1.94 7.31
C ASP A 81 -16.61 1.40 5.89
N ARG A 82 -15.32 1.20 5.56
CA ARG A 82 -14.84 0.49 4.36
C ARG A 82 -15.08 1.22 3.03
N VAL A 83 -15.16 2.55 3.05
CA VAL A 83 -15.17 3.36 1.83
C VAL A 83 -13.92 3.10 0.98
N LYS A 84 -14.13 2.90 -0.33
CA LYS A 84 -13.07 2.62 -1.31
C LYS A 84 -12.30 3.90 -1.66
N LYS A 85 -11.01 3.75 -1.99
CA LYS A 85 -10.19 4.83 -2.56
C LYS A 85 -10.82 5.29 -3.89
N GLY A 86 -10.78 6.60 -4.16
CA GLY A 86 -11.20 7.19 -5.43
C GLY A 86 -12.28 8.24 -5.24
N GLU A 87 -13.00 8.50 -6.33
CA GLU A 87 -14.18 9.35 -6.33
C GLU A 87 -15.36 8.61 -5.68
N ASN A 88 -16.06 9.32 -4.81
CA ASN A 88 -17.15 8.80 -4.01
C ASN A 88 -18.21 9.88 -3.81
N THR A 89 -19.44 9.46 -3.52
CA THR A 89 -20.56 10.38 -3.29
C THR A 89 -21.30 10.02 -2.00
N ILE A 90 -21.55 11.03 -1.16
CA ILE A 90 -22.51 10.95 -0.05
C ILE A 90 -23.76 11.72 -0.46
N VAL A 91 -24.92 11.11 -0.26
CA VAL A 91 -26.22 11.75 -0.49
C VAL A 91 -26.89 11.96 0.86
N TRP A 92 -27.11 13.20 1.23
CA TRP A 92 -27.79 13.57 2.47
C TRP A 92 -29.23 13.96 2.19
N ASN A 93 -30.19 13.26 2.80
CA ASN A 93 -31.59 13.66 2.77
C ASN A 93 -31.84 14.62 3.93
N VAL A 94 -31.89 15.90 3.59
CA VAL A 94 -31.95 16.99 4.56
C VAL A 94 -33.23 16.93 5.40
N MET A 95 -34.36 16.61 4.78
CA MET A 95 -35.68 16.64 5.41
C MET A 95 -35.89 15.51 6.41
N ASN A 96 -35.05 14.47 6.37
CA ASN A 96 -35.10 13.36 7.32
C ASN A 96 -34.38 13.69 8.63
N GLU A 97 -33.55 14.73 8.66
CA GLU A 97 -32.78 15.14 9.85
C GLU A 97 -33.20 16.52 10.38
N ARG A 98 -33.73 17.38 9.51
CA ARG A 98 -33.95 18.79 9.82
C ARG A 98 -35.27 19.25 9.22
N GLU A 99 -36.03 19.99 10.02
CA GLU A 99 -37.28 20.61 9.57
C GLU A 99 -37.01 21.77 8.60
N GLU A 100 -35.89 22.48 8.78
CA GLU A 100 -35.50 23.60 7.92
C GLU A 100 -34.01 23.57 7.55
N PHE A 101 -33.72 23.87 6.27
CA PHE A 101 -32.37 24.01 5.74
C PHE A 101 -32.33 25.19 4.76
N LYS A 102 -32.17 26.39 5.31
CA LYS A 102 -32.08 27.65 4.55
C LYS A 102 -30.79 28.39 4.87
N GLY A 103 -30.37 29.24 3.93
CA GLY A 103 -29.16 30.05 4.04
C GLY A 103 -27.89 29.34 3.53
N MET A 104 -26.73 29.89 3.88
CA MET A 104 -25.44 29.36 3.45
C MET A 104 -24.88 28.36 4.46
N TRP A 105 -24.50 27.18 3.95
CA TRP A 105 -23.99 26.09 4.75
C TRP A 105 -22.61 25.65 4.24
N ARG A 106 -21.77 25.23 5.19
CA ARG A 106 -20.46 24.63 4.96
C ARG A 106 -20.53 23.14 5.26
N PHE A 107 -19.84 22.35 4.45
CA PHE A 107 -19.74 20.91 4.62
C PHE A 107 -18.31 20.52 5.01
N GLY A 108 -18.20 19.68 6.02
CA GLY A 108 -16.96 19.13 6.53
C GLY A 108 -16.96 17.63 6.33
N ILE A 109 -15.86 17.07 5.83
CA ILE A 109 -15.71 15.63 5.67
C ILE A 109 -14.50 15.16 6.47
N GLU A 110 -14.71 14.13 7.28
CA GLU A 110 -13.67 13.53 8.09
C GLU A 110 -13.44 12.09 7.62
N ASN A 111 -12.18 11.67 7.57
CA ASN A 111 -11.83 10.26 7.39
C ASN A 111 -11.03 9.79 8.61
N SER A 112 -11.69 9.01 9.46
CA SER A 112 -11.03 8.31 10.56
C SER A 112 -10.48 6.97 10.08
N ILE A 113 -9.26 6.64 10.50
CA ILE A 113 -8.50 5.51 9.94
C ILE A 113 -8.45 4.38 10.96
N THR A 114 -8.92 3.19 10.58
CA THR A 114 -8.67 1.98 11.37
C THR A 114 -7.68 1.09 10.62
N ILE A 115 -6.53 0.83 11.25
CA ILE A 115 -5.51 -0.06 10.68
C ILE A 115 -6.04 -1.50 10.71
N LYS A 116 -6.12 -2.18 9.55
CA LYS A 116 -6.43 -3.62 9.51
C LYS A 116 -5.39 -4.39 10.36
N LYS A 117 -5.88 -5.27 11.24
CA LYS A 117 -5.08 -6.23 12.04
C LYS A 117 -4.10 -7.08 11.20
N ASN A 118 -4.32 -7.12 9.87
CA ASN A 118 -3.50 -7.79 8.86
C ASN A 118 -2.06 -7.22 8.67
N ILE A 119 -1.70 -6.13 9.36
CA ILE A 119 -0.32 -5.62 9.40
C ILE A 119 0.68 -6.62 10.02
N LYS A 120 0.23 -7.47 10.96
CA LYS A 120 1.06 -8.54 11.52
C LYS A 120 1.50 -9.53 10.42
N ASN A 121 0.56 -9.93 9.57
CA ASN A 121 0.83 -10.85 8.46
C ASN A 121 1.79 -10.22 7.46
N LEU A 122 1.66 -8.93 7.15
CA LEU A 122 2.56 -8.24 6.24
C LEU A 122 4.01 -8.14 6.78
N LYS A 123 4.19 -7.87 8.09
CA LYS A 123 5.53 -7.90 8.72
C LYS A 123 6.12 -9.32 8.69
N LEU A 124 5.29 -10.34 8.90
CA LEU A 124 5.68 -11.74 8.84
C LEU A 124 6.11 -12.12 7.41
N THR A 125 5.37 -11.69 6.38
CA THR A 125 5.71 -11.92 4.97
C THR A 125 7.08 -11.34 4.61
N PHE A 126 7.36 -10.09 4.97
CA PHE A 126 8.70 -9.51 4.71
C PHE A 126 9.81 -10.24 5.46
N GLY A 127 9.54 -10.74 6.68
CA GLY A 127 10.47 -11.58 7.43
C GLY A 127 10.77 -12.89 6.70
N LEU A 128 9.74 -13.62 6.28
CA LEU A 128 9.87 -14.88 5.55
C LEU A 128 10.60 -14.69 4.22
N LEU A 129 10.29 -13.64 3.46
CA LEU A 129 10.98 -13.33 2.20
C LEU A 129 12.46 -13.02 2.41
N SER A 130 12.80 -12.30 3.48
CA SER A 130 14.21 -12.03 3.81
C SER A 130 14.97 -13.32 4.15
N LEU A 131 14.39 -14.21 4.96
CA LEU A 131 15.01 -15.51 5.28
C LEU A 131 15.15 -16.40 4.04
N ALA A 132 14.12 -16.47 3.20
CA ALA A 132 14.17 -17.22 1.95
C ALA A 132 15.28 -16.72 1.02
N SER A 133 15.45 -15.39 0.90
CA SER A 133 16.52 -14.82 0.07
C SER A 133 17.93 -15.16 0.57
N LEU A 134 18.14 -15.25 1.89
CA LEU A 134 19.42 -15.72 2.44
C LEU A 134 19.65 -17.21 2.14
N GLY A 135 18.65 -18.06 2.31
CA GLY A 135 18.76 -19.49 2.00
C GLY A 135 19.07 -19.74 0.51
N ILE A 136 18.39 -19.01 -0.38
CA ILE A 136 18.66 -19.04 -1.83
C ILE A 136 20.10 -18.58 -2.13
N SER A 137 20.57 -17.54 -1.43
CA SER A 137 21.96 -17.07 -1.58
C SER A 137 22.98 -18.11 -1.19
N SER A 138 22.80 -18.76 -0.04
CA SER A 138 23.71 -19.80 0.44
C SER A 138 23.77 -20.98 -0.53
N TYR A 139 22.63 -21.38 -1.08
CA TYR A 139 22.58 -22.42 -2.11
C TYR A 139 23.38 -22.04 -3.36
N PHE A 140 23.21 -20.81 -3.88
CA PHE A 140 23.92 -20.37 -5.06
C PHE A 140 25.43 -20.20 -4.85
N PHE A 141 25.87 -19.73 -3.68
CA PHE A 141 27.29 -19.66 -3.38
C PHE A 141 27.93 -21.05 -3.26
N ASN A 142 27.27 -22.00 -2.60
CA ASN A 142 27.74 -23.40 -2.54
C ASN A 142 27.84 -24.01 -3.95
N GLN A 143 26.82 -23.81 -4.80
CA GLN A 143 26.89 -24.31 -6.18
C GLN A 143 27.96 -23.62 -7.02
N SER A 144 28.18 -22.33 -6.82
CA SER A 144 29.28 -21.59 -7.47
C SER A 144 30.65 -22.17 -7.10
N GLU A 145 30.85 -22.49 -5.82
CA GLU A 145 32.07 -23.12 -5.30
C GLU A 145 32.26 -24.53 -5.87
N ASN A 146 31.20 -25.34 -5.95
CA ASN A 146 31.26 -26.67 -6.56
C ASN A 146 31.71 -26.61 -8.03
N TYR A 147 31.14 -25.69 -8.82
CA TYR A 147 31.57 -25.50 -10.22
C TYR A 147 32.99 -24.94 -10.32
N TYR A 148 33.41 -24.08 -9.38
CA TYR A 148 34.78 -23.58 -9.34
C TYR A 148 35.79 -24.70 -9.06
N ASN A 149 35.51 -25.57 -8.10
CA ASN A 149 36.35 -26.72 -7.76
C ASN A 149 36.43 -27.71 -8.93
N GLN A 150 35.34 -27.93 -9.66
CA GLN A 150 35.34 -28.73 -10.89
C GLN A 150 36.15 -28.07 -12.01
N TYR A 151 36.05 -26.74 -12.15
CA TYR A 151 36.85 -25.99 -13.12
C TYR A 151 38.36 -26.16 -12.89
N GLN A 152 38.82 -26.15 -11.64
CA GLN A 152 40.25 -26.27 -11.30
C GLN A 152 40.86 -27.61 -11.74
N THR A 153 40.06 -28.67 -11.80
CA THR A 153 40.52 -30.02 -12.15
C THR A 153 40.08 -30.47 -13.54
N ALA A 154 39.32 -29.64 -14.27
CA ALA A 154 38.77 -29.98 -15.56
C ALA A 154 39.80 -29.88 -16.69
N THR A 155 40.05 -31.01 -17.37
CA THR A 155 40.87 -31.07 -18.60
C THR A 155 40.06 -30.84 -19.87
N THR A 156 38.75 -31.05 -19.82
CA THR A 156 37.78 -30.74 -20.88
C THR A 156 36.58 -29.99 -20.28
N ASN A 157 35.96 -29.07 -21.04
CA ASN A 157 34.82 -28.25 -20.60
C ASN A 157 35.09 -27.21 -19.48
N ALA A 158 36.35 -26.89 -19.17
CA ALA A 158 36.72 -25.90 -18.15
C ALA A 158 36.04 -24.53 -18.33
N ALA A 159 35.96 -24.02 -19.56
CA ALA A 159 35.30 -22.75 -19.87
C ALA A 159 33.82 -22.73 -19.43
N LYS A 160 33.10 -23.83 -19.66
CA LYS A 160 31.69 -23.98 -19.27
C LYS A 160 31.51 -24.06 -17.76
N MET A 161 32.41 -24.73 -17.04
CA MET A 161 32.37 -24.80 -15.57
C MET A 161 32.66 -23.44 -14.93
N ARG A 162 33.60 -22.68 -15.51
CA ARG A 162 33.85 -21.29 -15.10
C ARG A 162 32.64 -20.39 -15.33
N GLU A 163 31.99 -20.49 -16.49
CA GLU A 163 30.76 -19.75 -16.80
C GLU A 163 29.65 -20.07 -15.79
N ASN A 164 29.38 -21.36 -15.55
CA ASN A 164 28.39 -21.79 -14.56
C ASN A 164 28.71 -21.29 -13.14
N SER A 165 29.99 -21.32 -12.74
CA SER A 165 30.43 -20.79 -11.44
C SER A 165 30.13 -19.28 -11.32
N GLN A 166 30.44 -18.51 -12.37
CA GLN A 166 30.16 -17.07 -12.42
C GLN A 166 28.66 -16.76 -12.42
N GLU A 167 27.86 -17.50 -13.18
CA GLU A 167 26.40 -17.35 -13.19
C GLU A 167 25.80 -17.59 -11.80
N MET A 168 26.20 -18.67 -11.12
CA MET A 168 25.73 -18.99 -9.77
C MET A 168 26.18 -17.93 -8.75
N MET A 169 27.41 -17.43 -8.86
CA MET A 169 27.90 -16.35 -8.00
C MET A 169 27.05 -15.08 -8.17
N GLN A 170 26.74 -14.71 -9.41
CA GLN A 170 25.92 -13.55 -9.73
C GLN A 170 24.48 -13.70 -9.20
N LEU A 171 23.90 -14.90 -9.29
CA LEU A 171 22.59 -15.20 -8.70
C LEU A 171 22.61 -15.11 -7.17
N GLY A 172 23.69 -15.58 -6.52
CA GLY A 172 23.93 -15.39 -5.09
C GLY A 172 23.91 -13.91 -4.71
N ILE A 173 24.70 -13.08 -5.41
CA ILE A 173 24.75 -11.63 -5.17
C ILE A 173 23.37 -10.98 -5.31
N TYR A 174 22.58 -11.33 -6.34
CA TYR A 174 21.23 -10.78 -6.50
C TYR A 174 20.28 -11.17 -5.37
N SER A 175 20.39 -12.38 -4.83
CA SER A 175 19.59 -12.81 -3.69
C SER A 175 19.97 -12.09 -2.39
N VAL A 176 21.25 -11.77 -2.16
CA VAL A 176 21.69 -10.90 -1.05
C VAL A 176 21.15 -9.47 -1.21
N ALA A 177 21.15 -8.94 -2.43
CA ALA A 177 20.55 -7.64 -2.71
C ALA A 177 19.02 -7.65 -2.43
N ALA A 178 18.32 -8.74 -2.76
CA ALA A 178 16.91 -8.90 -2.41
C ALA A 178 16.68 -8.93 -0.89
N PHE A 179 17.55 -9.61 -0.12
CA PHE A 179 17.51 -9.62 1.34
C PHE A 179 17.56 -8.19 1.94
N SER A 180 18.57 -7.40 1.55
CA SER A 180 18.75 -6.05 2.08
C SER A 180 17.55 -5.14 1.76
N LEU A 181 16.93 -5.34 0.60
CA LEU A 181 15.71 -4.64 0.19
C LEU A 181 14.49 -5.08 1.01
N PHE A 182 14.25 -6.38 1.22
CA PHE A 182 13.14 -6.84 2.08
C PHE A 182 13.31 -6.38 3.52
N PHE A 183 14.54 -6.41 4.02
CA PHE A 183 14.87 -5.92 5.35
C PHE A 183 14.62 -4.41 5.49
N SER A 184 15.09 -3.60 4.55
CA SER A 184 14.86 -2.15 4.57
C SER A 184 13.37 -1.79 4.46
N GLN A 185 12.61 -2.44 3.57
CA GLN A 185 11.16 -2.23 3.45
C GLN A 185 10.41 -2.56 4.74
N ARG A 186 10.79 -3.65 5.43
CA ARG A 186 10.24 -4.01 6.75
C ARG A 186 10.43 -2.87 7.76
N THR A 187 11.62 -2.25 7.80
CA THR A 187 11.91 -1.14 8.72
C THR A 187 11.14 0.14 8.38
N ILE A 188 11.07 0.51 7.09
CA ILE A 188 10.31 1.68 6.62
C ILE A 188 8.82 1.50 6.95
N PHE A 189 8.28 0.31 6.71
CA PHE A 189 6.89 0.00 7.02
C PHE A 189 6.63 0.07 8.53
N ALA A 190 7.52 -0.47 9.36
CA ALA A 190 7.42 -0.37 10.81
C ALA A 190 7.42 1.09 11.30
N LYS A 191 8.30 1.94 10.76
CA LYS A 191 8.34 3.39 11.07
C LYS A 191 7.04 4.09 10.65
N LYS A 192 6.51 3.81 9.45
CA LYS A 192 5.24 4.39 8.97
C LYS A 192 4.05 3.99 9.85
N ILE A 193 3.97 2.74 10.28
CA ILE A 193 2.92 2.29 11.22
C ILE A 193 3.02 3.01 12.56
N LYS A 194 4.24 3.13 13.10
CA LYS A 194 4.45 3.84 14.38
C LYS A 194 4.00 5.30 14.27
N LYS A 195 4.27 5.97 13.15
CA LYS A 195 3.80 7.33 12.87
C LYS A 195 2.26 7.40 12.79
N ILE A 196 1.61 6.47 12.10
CA ILE A 196 0.13 6.45 12.00
C ILE A 196 -0.50 6.24 13.38
N LYS A 197 0.03 5.31 14.20
CA LYS A 197 -0.45 5.06 15.56
C LYS A 197 -0.32 6.26 16.51
N LYS A 198 0.59 7.21 16.24
CA LYS A 198 0.72 8.45 17.04
C LYS A 198 -0.40 9.47 16.75
N HIS A 199 -1.13 9.27 15.66
CA HIS A 199 -2.23 10.13 15.22
C HIS A 199 -3.57 9.39 15.20
N LEU A 200 -3.66 8.28 15.94
CA LEU A 200 -4.88 7.58 16.35
C LEU A 200 -4.97 7.70 17.87
#